data_AF-A0A365KLV4-F1
#
_entry.id   AF-A0A365KLV4-F1
#
_cell.length_a   1.000
_cell.length_b   1.000
_cell.length_c   1.000
_cell.angle_alpha   90.00
_cell.angle_beta   90.00
_cell.angle_gamma   90.00
#
_symmetry.space_group_name_H-M   'P 1'
#
loop_
_entity.id
_entity.type
_entity.pdbx_description
1 polymer ?
#
loop_
_entity_poly.entity_id
_entity_poly.type
_entity_poly.pdbx_seq_one_letter_code
_entity_poly.pdbx_strand_id
1 'polypeptide(L)'
;MKNDFRLKYPLWMMAFIVLLAIIAYSLDSPVVEYVNNSNETSMEMTIEPAKGIVLLVSLVLYFTLLAIFLLQLKKYNRQNPTQKISAISIRPPEYLEQDEGMTYITRKAVQKVYTYITWALPILATIAIILPLSKLYIIYGILAVALGQYLIFYFEIRKHVKEETE
;
A
#
# COMPACT_ATOMS: atom_id res chain seq x y z
N MET A 1 15.58 0.84 19.57
CA MET A 1 15.35 0.66 18.11
C MET A 1 14.30 -0.41 17.73
N LYS A 2 14.25 -1.61 18.32
CA LYS A 2 13.32 -2.71 17.89
C LYS A 2 11.82 -2.35 17.82
N ASN A 3 11.37 -1.29 18.50
CA ASN A 3 9.96 -0.90 18.57
C ASN A 3 9.63 0.44 17.88
N ASP A 4 10.53 0.98 17.06
CA ASP A 4 10.23 2.21 16.31
C ASP A 4 9.09 1.96 15.31
N PHE A 5 8.11 2.87 15.30
CA PHE A 5 6.99 2.86 14.37
C PHE A 5 7.45 2.95 12.91
N ARG A 6 8.52 3.71 12.65
CA ARG A 6 9.07 3.91 11.30
C ARG A 6 9.59 2.62 10.67
N LEU A 7 10.17 1.73 11.48
CA LEU A 7 10.60 0.39 11.02
C LEU A 7 9.44 -0.55 10.71
N LYS A 8 8.27 -0.32 11.33
CA LYS A 8 7.05 -1.09 11.10
C LYS A 8 6.18 -0.50 10.00
N TYR A 9 6.43 0.73 9.58
CA TYR A 9 5.63 1.43 8.59
C TYR A 9 5.53 0.68 7.24
N PRO A 10 6.62 0.12 6.67
CA PRO A 10 6.51 -0.70 5.46
C PRO A 10 5.55 -1.89 5.60
N LEU A 11 5.46 -2.51 6.79
CA LEU A 11 4.53 -3.61 7.05
C LEU A 11 3.07 -3.13 6.99
N TRP A 12 2.78 -1.94 7.53
CA TRP A 12 1.46 -1.33 7.42
C TRP A 12 1.08 -1.09 5.97
N MET A 13 1.98 -0.52 5.17
CA MET A 13 1.72 -0.28 3.75
C MET A 13 1.46 -1.57 2.98
N MET A 14 2.25 -2.62 3.23
CA MET A 14 2.00 -3.94 2.63
C MET A 14 0.62 -4.50 3.01
N ALA A 15 0.21 -4.37 4.28
CA ALA A 15 -1.10 -4.82 4.73
C ALA A 15 -2.25 -4.04 4.04
N PHE A 16 -2.12 -2.71 3.88
CA PHE A 16 -3.09 -1.91 3.13
C PHE A 16 -3.14 -2.32 1.65
N ILE A 17 -2.00 -2.56 1.00
CA ILE A 17 -1.94 -3.01 -0.40
C ILE A 17 -2.66 -4.34 -0.58
N VAL A 18 -2.47 -5.31 0.31
CA VAL A 18 -3.15 -6.61 0.26
C VAL A 18 -4.66 -6.44 0.41
N LEU A 19 -5.12 -5.59 1.34
CA LEU A 19 -6.55 -5.30 1.49
C LEU A 19 -7.13 -4.61 0.25
N LEU A 20 -6.39 -3.67 -0.36
CA LEU A 20 -6.81 -3.02 -1.60
C LEU A 20 -6.93 -4.02 -2.76
N ALA A 21 -6.07 -5.05 -2.83
CA ALA A 21 -6.20 -6.11 -3.82
C ALA A 21 -7.51 -6.91 -3.63
N ILE A 22 -7.86 -7.24 -2.39
CA ILE A 22 -9.12 -7.94 -2.07
C ILE A 22 -10.35 -7.06 -2.40
N ILE A 23 -10.28 -5.76 -2.13
CA ILE A 23 -11.34 -4.81 -2.48
C ILE A 23 -11.47 -4.73 -4.01
N ALA A 24 -10.35 -4.62 -4.74
CA ALA A 24 -10.35 -4.56 -6.20
C ALA A 24 -10.97 -5.82 -6.82
N TYR A 25 -10.66 -7.01 -6.27
CA TYR A 25 -11.31 -8.26 -6.67
C TYR A 25 -12.83 -8.22 -6.52
N SER A 26 -13.29 -7.70 -5.37
CA SER A 26 -14.71 -7.69 -5.02
C SER A 26 -15.51 -6.71 -5.87
N LEU A 27 -14.85 -5.67 -6.37
CA LEU A 27 -15.41 -4.67 -7.28
C LEU A 27 -15.24 -5.03 -8.76
N ASP A 28 -14.63 -6.18 -9.08
CA ASP A 28 -14.46 -6.59 -10.46
C ASP A 28 -15.78 -7.10 -11.07
N SER A 29 -16.12 -6.51 -12.21
CA SER A 29 -17.29 -6.81 -13.04
C SER A 29 -18.65 -6.67 -12.33
N PRO A 30 -19.04 -5.48 -11.84
CA PRO A 30 -20.43 -5.22 -11.49
C PRO A 30 -21.26 -5.20 -12.79
N VAL A 31 -22.42 -5.86 -12.79
CA VAL A 31 -23.37 -5.69 -13.88
C VAL A 31 -24.09 -4.37 -13.64
N VAL A 32 -23.76 -3.38 -14.46
CA VAL A 32 -24.36 -2.04 -14.39
C VAL A 32 -25.46 -1.97 -15.44
N GLU A 33 -26.71 -1.95 -14.99
CA GLU A 33 -27.85 -1.71 -15.86
C GLU A 33 -28.25 -0.23 -15.78
N TYR A 34 -28.24 0.43 -16.94
CA TYR A 34 -28.73 1.79 -17.08
C TYR A 34 -30.18 1.72 -17.54
N VAL A 35 -31.10 2.05 -16.64
CA VAL A 35 -32.52 2.17 -16.99
C VAL A 35 -32.76 3.63 -17.33
N ASN A 36 -32.87 3.93 -18.62
CA ASN A 36 -33.23 5.26 -19.11
C ASN A 36 -34.64 5.20 -19.71
N ASN A 37 -35.62 5.69 -18.95
CA ASN A 37 -36.99 5.82 -19.41
C ASN A 37 -37.40 7.30 -19.44
N SER A 38 -38.49 7.64 -20.13
CA SER A 38 -38.91 9.04 -20.34
C SER A 38 -39.14 9.86 -19.06
N ASN A 39 -39.28 9.20 -17.91
CA ASN A 39 -39.57 9.82 -16.62
C ASN A 39 -38.42 9.72 -15.60
N GLU A 40 -37.50 8.75 -15.74
CA GLU A 40 -36.47 8.48 -14.74
C GLU A 40 -35.20 7.91 -15.40
N THR A 41 -34.04 8.38 -14.92
CA THR A 41 -32.74 7.79 -15.21
C THR A 41 -32.22 7.17 -13.93
N SER A 42 -32.14 5.84 -13.87
CA SER A 42 -31.56 5.11 -12.74
C SER A 42 -30.37 4.26 -13.17
N MET A 43 -29.48 4.03 -12.21
CA MET A 43 -28.29 3.21 -12.38
C MET A 43 -28.37 2.09 -11.35
N GLU A 44 -28.56 0.87 -11.82
CA GLU A 44 -28.57 -0.31 -10.97
C GLU A 44 -27.21 -1.02 -11.09
N MET A 45 -26.56 -1.26 -9.96
CA MET A 45 -25.35 -2.07 -9.89
C MET A 45 -25.67 -3.37 -9.19
N THR A 46 -25.63 -4.48 -9.91
CA THR A 46 -25.74 -5.80 -9.28
C THR A 46 -24.35 -6.40 -9.10
N ILE A 47 -24.06 -6.79 -7.86
CA ILE A 47 -22.83 -7.46 -7.46
C ILE A 47 -23.22 -8.84 -6.98
N GLU A 48 -22.45 -9.85 -7.37
CA GLU A 48 -22.63 -11.21 -6.87
C GLU A 48 -22.64 -11.22 -5.32
N PRO A 49 -23.61 -11.86 -4.65
CA PRO A 49 -23.74 -11.80 -3.20
C PRO A 49 -22.47 -12.16 -2.44
N ALA A 50 -21.71 -13.16 -2.94
CA ALA A 50 -20.43 -13.57 -2.36
C ALA A 50 -19.40 -12.44 -2.40
N LYS A 51 -19.23 -11.77 -3.55
CA LYS A 51 -18.33 -10.62 -3.69
C LYS A 51 -18.78 -9.44 -2.84
N GLY A 52 -20.09 -9.23 -2.70
CA GLY A 52 -20.67 -8.22 -1.81
C GLY A 52 -20.27 -8.43 -0.35
N ILE A 53 -20.33 -9.66 0.14
CA ILE A 53 -19.89 -10.00 1.50
C ILE A 53 -18.38 -9.77 1.66
N VAL A 54 -17.56 -10.23 0.70
CA VAL A 54 -16.10 -10.02 0.74
C VAL A 54 -15.76 -8.52 0.72
N LEU A 55 -16.48 -7.72 -0.06
CA LEU A 55 -16.32 -6.26 -0.09
C LEU A 55 -16.62 -5.64 1.28
N LEU A 56 -17.75 -5.99 1.89
CA LEU A 56 -18.12 -5.45 3.21
C LEU A 56 -17.09 -5.83 4.28
N VAL A 57 -16.68 -7.09 4.34
CA VAL A 57 -15.68 -7.56 5.31
C VAL A 57 -14.33 -6.85 5.08
N SER A 58 -13.87 -6.75 3.84
CA SER A 58 -12.60 -6.10 3.52
C SER A 58 -12.61 -4.60 3.81
N LEU A 59 -13.74 -3.90 3.60
CA LEU A 59 -13.90 -2.50 4.00
C LEU A 59 -13.85 -2.33 5.53
N VAL A 60 -14.57 -3.17 6.29
CA VAL A 60 -14.52 -3.13 7.75
C VAL A 60 -13.10 -3.37 8.26
N LEU A 61 -12.39 -4.36 7.70
CA LEU A 61 -10.99 -4.61 8.02
C LEU A 61 -10.09 -3.43 7.66
N TYR A 62 -10.29 -2.82 6.48
CA TYR A 62 -9.52 -1.66 6.04
C TYR A 62 -9.66 -0.48 7.00
N PHE A 63 -10.89 -0.11 7.36
CA PHE A 63 -11.14 0.98 8.30
C PHE A 63 -10.65 0.66 9.72
N THR A 64 -10.76 -0.59 10.15
CA THR A 64 -10.21 -1.05 11.44
C THR A 64 -8.69 -0.92 11.45
N LEU A 65 -8.01 -1.39 10.39
CA LEU A 65 -6.56 -1.30 10.23
C LEU A 65 -6.11 0.16 10.19
N LEU A 66 -6.83 1.02 9.46
CA LEU A 66 -6.57 2.46 9.39
C LEU A 66 -6.70 3.13 10.77
N ALA A 67 -7.75 2.80 11.53
CA ALA A 67 -7.94 3.32 12.88
C ALA A 67 -6.77 2.91 13.80
N ILE A 68 -6.36 1.64 13.78
CA ILE A 68 -5.22 1.17 14.57
C ILE A 68 -3.92 1.88 14.16
N PHE A 69 -3.69 2.02 12.85
CA PHE A 69 -2.53 2.75 12.32
C PHE A 69 -2.48 4.19 12.83
N LEU A 70 -3.59 4.93 12.74
CA LEU A 70 -3.68 6.32 13.22
C LEU A 70 -3.50 6.42 14.74
N LEU A 71 -4.03 5.47 15.52
CA LEU A 71 -3.81 5.42 16.97
C LEU A 71 -2.34 5.18 17.31
N GLN A 72 -1.67 4.28 16.60
CA GLN A 72 -0.23 4.04 16.79
C GLN A 72 0.61 5.24 16.39
N LEU A 73 0.27 5.90 15.28
CA LEU A 73 0.93 7.13 14.85
C LEU A 73 0.76 8.24 15.89
N LYS A 74 -0.45 8.45 16.40
CA LYS A 74 -0.73 9.43 17.47
C LYS A 74 0.06 9.11 18.74
N LYS A 75 0.11 7.83 19.15
CA LYS A 75 0.90 7.37 20.30
C LYS A 75 2.39 7.67 20.09
N TYR A 76 2.93 7.36 18.92
CA TYR A 76 4.32 7.64 18.57
C TYR A 76 4.63 9.14 18.62
N ASN A 77 3.78 9.99 18.03
CA ASN A 77 3.96 11.44 18.02
C ASN A 77 3.87 12.07 19.42
N ARG A 78 3.07 11.49 20.32
CA ARG A 78 3.01 11.93 21.72
C ARG A 78 4.30 11.58 22.49
N GLN A 79 4.90 10.43 22.17
CA GLN A 79 6.15 9.98 22.78
C GLN A 79 7.38 10.67 22.20
N ASN A 80 7.31 11.13 20.94
CA ASN A 80 8.41 11.78 20.23
C ASN A 80 8.01 13.18 19.74
N PRO A 81 7.83 14.16 20.66
CA PRO A 81 7.31 15.48 20.30
C PRO A 81 8.25 16.30 19.41
N THR A 82 9.55 16.02 19.45
CA THR A 82 10.58 16.67 18.61
C THR A 82 10.70 16.06 17.22
N GLN A 83 10.13 14.87 16.99
CA GLN A 83 10.25 14.13 15.73
C GLN A 83 8.90 13.55 15.30
N LYS A 84 7.89 14.41 15.21
CA LYS A 84 6.54 14.03 14.81
C LYS A 84 6.51 13.59 13.35
N ILE A 85 5.73 12.55 13.10
CA ILE A 85 5.39 12.08 11.76
C ILE A 85 4.03 12.67 11.39
N SER A 86 3.97 13.41 10.29
CA SER A 86 2.69 13.82 9.70
C SER A 86 2.12 12.67 8.86
N ALA A 87 0.80 12.46 8.97
CA ALA A 87 0.09 11.46 8.17
C ALA A 87 0.01 11.84 6.67
N ILE A 88 0.20 13.12 6.34
CA ILE A 88 0.06 13.68 4.98
C ILE A 88 1.40 14.29 4.51
N SER A 89 2.52 13.76 5.01
CA SER A 89 3.83 14.22 4.60
C SER A 89 4.17 13.71 3.20
N ILE A 90 4.67 14.59 2.33
CA ILE A 90 5.30 14.18 1.05
C ILE A 90 6.55 13.35 1.33
N ARG A 91 7.24 13.68 2.43
CA ARG A 91 8.44 12.96 2.86
C ARG A 91 8.03 11.64 3.54
N PRO A 92 8.51 10.48 3.07
CA PRO A 92 8.23 9.19 3.67
C PRO A 92 8.69 9.14 5.14
N PRO A 93 7.82 8.71 6.06
CA PRO A 93 8.18 8.59 7.49
C PRO A 93 9.24 7.52 7.78
N GLU A 94 9.51 6.64 6.82
CA GLU A 94 10.54 5.62 6.87
C GLU A 94 11.96 6.19 6.79
N TYR A 95 12.11 7.48 6.45
CA TYR A 95 13.41 8.13 6.45
C TYR A 95 13.92 8.32 7.88
N LEU A 96 14.87 7.47 8.25
CA LEU A 96 15.49 7.43 9.56
C LEU A 96 16.78 8.27 9.55
N GLU A 97 16.65 9.60 9.59
CA GLU A 97 17.79 10.54 9.60
C GLU A 97 18.27 10.88 11.01
N GLN A 98 18.04 10.00 11.98
CA GLN A 98 18.44 10.26 13.37
C GLN A 98 19.96 10.13 13.57
N ASP A 99 20.63 9.38 12.69
CA ASP A 99 22.05 9.08 12.72
C ASP A 99 22.57 8.91 11.28
N GLU A 100 23.87 9.16 11.06
CA GLU A 100 24.55 9.04 9.78
C GLU A 100 24.51 7.59 9.26
N GLY A 101 24.71 6.60 10.14
CA GLY A 101 24.64 5.18 9.77
C GLY A 101 23.26 4.79 9.26
N MET A 102 22.22 5.26 9.93
CA MET A 102 20.84 4.97 9.55
C MET A 102 20.41 5.70 8.26
N THR A 103 20.96 6.89 8.04
CA THR A 103 20.83 7.63 6.77
C THR A 103 21.47 6.85 5.63
N TYR A 104 22.64 6.26 5.84
CA TYR A 104 23.31 5.41 4.85
C TYR A 104 22.49 4.15 4.51
N ILE A 105 21.97 3.45 5.53
CA ILE A 105 21.12 2.25 5.33
C ILE A 105 19.86 2.61 4.56
N THR A 106 19.17 3.70 4.95
CA THR A 106 17.97 4.18 4.26
C THR A 106 18.27 4.53 2.81
N ARG A 107 19.38 5.22 2.54
CA ARG A 107 19.81 5.58 1.18
C ARG A 107 20.03 4.34 0.30
N LYS A 108 20.68 3.32 0.84
CA LYS A 108 20.92 2.05 0.13
C LYS A 108 19.62 1.31 -0.17
N ALA A 109 18.68 1.29 0.78
CA ALA A 109 17.35 0.72 0.58
C ALA A 109 16.56 1.46 -0.52
N VAL A 110 16.55 2.79 -0.48
CA VAL A 110 15.89 3.63 -1.50
C VAL A 110 16.52 3.43 -2.88
N GLN A 111 17.85 3.32 -2.98
CA GLN A 111 18.52 3.03 -4.26
C GLN A 111 18.04 1.71 -4.86
N LYS A 112 17.92 0.64 -4.07
CA LYS A 112 17.40 -0.66 -4.56
C LYS A 112 15.95 -0.56 -5.03
N VAL A 113 15.11 0.15 -4.27
CA VAL A 113 13.71 0.39 -4.66
C VAL A 113 13.64 1.19 -5.96
N TYR A 114 14.47 2.22 -6.11
CA TYR A 114 14.53 3.02 -7.33
C TYR A 114 14.94 2.18 -8.55
N THR A 115 15.99 1.36 -8.41
CA THR A 115 16.40 0.40 -9.45
C THR A 115 15.27 -0.57 -9.81
N TYR A 116 14.54 -1.08 -8.82
CA TYR A 116 13.39 -1.94 -9.05
C TYR A 116 12.28 -1.22 -9.84
N ILE A 117 11.86 -0.03 -9.40
CA ILE A 117 10.79 0.75 -10.05
C ILE A 117 11.15 1.12 -11.49
N THR A 118 12.44 1.42 -11.74
CA THR A 118 12.96 1.78 -13.07
C THR A 118 12.65 0.71 -14.11
N TRP A 119 12.65 -0.57 -13.73
CA TRP A 119 12.31 -1.69 -14.62
C TRP A 119 10.87 -2.16 -14.46
N ALA A 120 10.36 -2.20 -13.23
CA ALA A 120 9.04 -2.76 -12.93
C ALA A 120 7.91 -2.00 -13.60
N LEU A 121 7.95 -0.66 -13.64
CA LEU A 121 6.91 0.15 -14.28
C LEU A 121 6.91 0.03 -15.81
N PRO A 122 8.04 0.15 -16.53
CA PRO A 122 8.07 -0.11 -17.97
C PRO A 122 7.62 -1.52 -18.33
N ILE A 123 8.07 -2.54 -17.59
CA ILE A 123 7.64 -3.93 -17.83
C ILE A 123 6.13 -4.06 -17.67
N LEU A 124 5.56 -3.52 -16.58
CA LEU A 124 4.11 -3.53 -16.37
C LEU A 124 3.37 -2.83 -17.51
N ALA A 125 3.86 -1.67 -17.96
CA ALA A 125 3.28 -0.94 -19.07
C ALA A 125 3.34 -1.74 -20.39
N THR A 126 4.48 -2.35 -20.71
CA THR A 126 4.64 -3.20 -21.90
C THR A 126 3.68 -4.39 -21.86
N ILE A 127 3.57 -5.07 -20.71
CA ILE A 127 2.62 -6.17 -20.52
C ILE A 127 1.18 -5.68 -20.74
N ALA A 128 0.81 -4.54 -20.18
CA ALA A 128 -0.54 -3.97 -20.32
C ALA A 128 -0.87 -3.50 -21.75
N ILE A 129 0.13 -3.13 -22.55
CA ILE A 129 -0.04 -2.74 -23.96
C ILE A 129 -0.18 -3.97 -24.87
N ILE A 130 0.65 -4.99 -24.65
CA ILE A 130 0.74 -6.16 -25.54
C ILE A 130 -0.40 -7.16 -25.26
N LEU A 131 -0.75 -7.35 -23.99
CA LEU A 131 -1.75 -8.34 -23.59
C LEU A 131 -3.12 -7.67 -23.41
N PRO A 132 -4.23 -8.30 -23.84
CA PRO A 132 -5.59 -7.82 -23.62
C PRO A 132 -6.01 -8.07 -22.16
N LEU A 133 -5.40 -7.34 -21.22
CA LEU A 133 -5.68 -7.48 -19.79
C LEU A 133 -6.95 -6.74 -19.40
N SER A 134 -7.74 -7.35 -18.50
CA SER A 134 -8.82 -6.64 -17.83
C SER A 134 -8.25 -5.57 -16.88
N LYS A 135 -9.09 -4.58 -16.53
CA LYS A 135 -8.73 -3.52 -15.58
C LYS A 135 -8.24 -4.10 -14.24
N LEU A 136 -8.84 -5.20 -13.78
CA LEU A 136 -8.43 -5.88 -12.55
C LEU A 136 -6.97 -6.33 -12.60
N TYR A 137 -6.53 -6.97 -13.69
CA TYR A 137 -5.14 -7.42 -13.81
C TYR A 137 -4.15 -6.26 -13.87
N ILE A 138 -4.53 -5.12 -14.47
CA ILE A 138 -3.70 -3.91 -14.43
C ILE A 138 -3.59 -3.38 -12.99
N ILE A 139 -4.70 -3.31 -12.26
CA ILE A 139 -4.71 -2.90 -10.84
C ILE A 139 -3.82 -3.84 -10.01
N TYR A 140 -3.93 -5.16 -10.20
CA TYR A 140 -3.05 -6.12 -9.53
C TYR A 140 -1.59 -5.95 -9.89
N GLY A 141 -1.27 -5.64 -11.14
CA GLY A 141 0.09 -5.31 -11.55
C GLY A 141 0.64 -4.10 -10.80
N ILE A 142 -0.14 -3.02 -10.71
CA ILE A 142 0.24 -1.81 -9.96
C ILE A 142 0.43 -2.14 -8.47
N LEU A 143 -0.50 -2.87 -7.86
CA LEU A 143 -0.42 -3.29 -6.46
C LEU A 143 0.77 -4.24 -6.21
N ALA A 144 1.11 -5.11 -7.16
CA ALA A 144 2.27 -5.98 -7.07
C ALA A 144 3.58 -5.18 -7.13
N VAL A 145 3.67 -4.19 -8.01
CA VAL A 145 4.81 -3.26 -8.04
C VAL A 145 4.91 -2.48 -6.72
N ALA A 146 3.78 -1.99 -6.22
CA ALA A 146 3.71 -1.31 -4.94
C ALA A 146 4.09 -2.21 -3.76
N LEU A 147 3.73 -3.50 -3.79
CA LEU A 147 4.12 -4.46 -2.76
C LEU A 147 5.63 -4.77 -2.82
N GLY A 148 6.15 -4.94 -4.04
CA GLY A 148 7.57 -5.19 -4.29
C GLY A 148 8.49 -4.10 -3.75
N GLN A 149 8.15 -2.81 -3.95
CA GLN A 149 8.94 -1.71 -3.37
C GLN A 149 9.02 -1.79 -1.84
N TYR A 150 7.91 -2.07 -1.14
CA TYR A 150 7.90 -2.14 0.32
C TYR A 150 8.59 -3.40 0.85
N LEU A 151 8.50 -4.51 0.12
CA LEU A 151 9.25 -5.73 0.44
C LEU A 151 10.76 -5.50 0.34
N ILE A 152 11.24 -4.94 -0.78
CA ILE A 152 12.66 -4.64 -1.00
C ILE A 152 13.16 -3.70 0.09
N PHE A 153 12.42 -2.62 0.36
CA PHE A 153 12.77 -1.67 1.41
C PHE A 153 12.84 -2.36 2.77
N TYR A 154 11.80 -3.11 3.14
CA TYR A 154 11.72 -3.79 4.44
C TYR A 154 12.89 -4.77 4.65
N PHE A 155 13.18 -5.61 3.66
CA PHE A 155 14.27 -6.57 3.77
C PHE A 155 15.64 -5.89 3.86
N GLU A 156 15.88 -4.82 3.10
CA GLU A 156 17.16 -4.12 3.13
C GLU A 156 17.40 -3.44 4.49
N ILE A 157 16.38 -2.76 5.03
CA ILE A 157 16.48 -2.15 6.36
C ILE A 157 16.69 -3.22 7.43
N ARG A 158 15.94 -4.33 7.38
CA ARG A 158 16.01 -5.39 8.41
C ARG A 158 17.31 -6.18 8.38
N LYS A 159 17.98 -6.25 7.23
CA LYS A 159 19.31 -6.85 7.12
C LYS A 159 20.33 -6.07 7.95
N HIS A 160 20.44 -4.77 7.73
CA HIS A 160 21.45 -3.94 8.40
C HIS A 160 21.15 -3.71 9.88
N VAL A 161 19.87 -3.63 10.27
CA VAL A 161 19.47 -3.52 11.69
C VAL A 161 19.80 -4.78 12.50
N LYS A 162 19.93 -5.95 11.85
CA LYS A 162 20.41 -7.17 12.52
C LYS A 162 21.92 -7.18 12.66
N GLU A 163 22.64 -6.76 11.62
CA GLU A 163 24.11 -6.69 11.58
C GLU A 163 24.68 -5.72 12.63
N GLU A 164 23.98 -4.62 12.98
CA GLU A 164 24.41 -3.70 14.06
C GLU A 164 24.17 -4.22 15.49
N THR A 165 23.42 -5.31 15.65
CA THR A 165 23.09 -5.88 16.98
C THR A 165 23.88 -7.13 17.35
N GLU A 166 24.77 -7.58 16.46
CA GLU A 166 25.77 -8.64 16.70
C GLU A 166 27.15 -8.01 16.88
#